data_AF-A0A7L0KP09-F1
#
_entry.id   AF-A0A7L0KP09-F1
#
_cell.length_a   1.000
_cell.length_b   1.000
_cell.length_c   1.000
_cell.angle_alpha   90.00
_cell.angle_beta   90.00
_cell.angle_gamma   90.00
#
_symmetry.space_group_name_H-M   'P 1'
#
loop_
_entity.id
_entity.type
_entity.pdbx_description
1 polymer ?
#
loop_
_entity_poly.entity_id
_entity_poly.type
_entity_poly.pdbx_seq_one_letter_code
_entity_poly.pdbx_strand_id
1 'polypeptide(L)'
;QVIDELEDKMHEGGVIVDYHGCDFFPEQWFHIVFVLRTDNSFLYDRLESRGYKGKKLQDNIQCEIFQTLYEEAMLSYSKEIVHQLPSNTPEDLERNLDQIMQWIEQWMKDNN
;
A
#
# COMPACT_ATOMS: atom_id res chain seq x y z
N GLN A 1 16.44 4.10 -12.98
CA GLN A 1 17.10 4.82 -11.87
C GLN A 1 16.56 4.36 -10.53
N VAL A 2 15.30 4.60 -10.15
CA VAL A 2 14.78 4.14 -8.84
C VAL A 2 14.78 2.61 -8.70
N ILE A 3 14.42 1.88 -9.77
CA ILE A 3 14.41 0.40 -9.75
C ILE A 3 15.83 -0.15 -9.57
N ASP A 4 16.76 0.32 -10.39
CA ASP A 4 18.17 -0.12 -10.38
C ASP A 4 18.83 0.13 -9.01
N GLU A 5 18.46 1.21 -8.31
CA GLU A 5 19.00 1.54 -6.98
C GLU A 5 18.41 0.69 -5.84
N LEU A 6 17.22 0.11 -6.04
CA LEU A 6 16.53 -0.71 -5.03
C LEU A 6 16.77 -2.20 -5.22
N GLU A 7 17.16 -2.65 -6.42
CA GLU A 7 17.28 -4.07 -6.79
C GLU A 7 18.14 -4.87 -5.82
N ASP A 8 19.35 -4.37 -5.49
CA ASP A 8 20.25 -5.03 -4.54
C ASP A 8 19.62 -5.21 -3.14
N LYS A 9 18.93 -4.18 -2.64
CA LYS A 9 18.26 -4.22 -1.33
C LYS A 9 17.05 -5.15 -1.34
N MET A 10 16.29 -5.16 -2.43
CA MET A 10 15.15 -6.05 -2.56
C MET A 10 15.59 -7.51 -2.61
N HIS A 11 16.75 -7.80 -3.20
CA HIS A 11 17.35 -9.14 -3.19
C HIS A 11 17.83 -9.61 -1.80
N GLU A 12 18.29 -8.70 -0.95
CA GLU A 12 18.64 -9.02 0.45
C GLU A 12 17.40 -9.38 1.29
N GLY A 13 16.21 -8.91 0.89
CA GLY A 13 14.94 -9.18 1.55
C GLY A 13 14.72 -8.36 2.82
N GLY A 14 13.56 -8.54 3.48
CA GLY A 14 13.21 -7.81 4.70
C GLY A 14 12.91 -6.32 4.48
N VAL A 15 12.58 -5.93 3.25
CA VAL A 15 12.31 -4.54 2.87
C VAL A 15 10.80 -4.26 2.90
N ILE A 16 10.42 -3.12 3.46
CA ILE A 16 9.07 -2.56 3.35
C ILE A 16 9.14 -1.36 2.40
N VAL A 17 8.35 -1.39 1.33
CA VAL A 17 8.25 -0.31 0.35
C VAL A 17 6.92 0.41 0.52
N ASP A 18 6.96 1.74 0.62
CA ASP A 18 5.78 2.60 0.69
C ASP A 18 5.78 3.57 -0.50
N TYR A 19 4.81 3.40 -1.40
CA TYR A 19 4.62 4.26 -2.56
C TYR A 19 3.15 4.29 -3.00
N HIS A 20 2.76 5.36 -3.70
CA HIS A 20 1.38 5.61 -4.16
C HIS A 20 1.16 5.14 -5.60
N GLY A 21 1.88 4.10 -6.01
CA GLY A 21 1.87 3.48 -7.33
C GLY A 21 2.71 2.21 -7.29
N CYS A 22 2.43 1.27 -8.17
CA CYS A 22 3.02 -0.06 -8.10
C CYS A 22 3.22 -0.74 -9.46
N ASP A 23 2.74 -0.14 -10.55
CA ASP A 23 2.81 -0.67 -11.92
C ASP A 23 4.23 -0.81 -12.49
N PHE A 24 5.17 0.01 -12.01
CA PHE A 24 6.56 0.01 -12.49
C PHE A 24 7.50 -0.89 -11.68
N PHE A 25 7.08 -1.44 -10.54
CA PHE A 25 7.93 -2.35 -9.77
C PHE A 25 7.89 -3.77 -10.35
N PRO A 26 9.02 -4.51 -10.35
CA PRO A 26 9.02 -5.91 -10.74
C PRO A 26 8.12 -6.76 -9.82
N GLU A 27 7.24 -7.59 -10.42
CA GLU A 27 6.29 -8.43 -9.65
C GLU A 27 7.00 -9.33 -8.64
N GLN A 28 8.18 -9.84 -9.00
CA GLN A 28 9.00 -10.74 -8.18
C GLN A 28 9.57 -10.11 -6.90
N TRP A 29 9.46 -8.80 -6.71
CA TRP A 29 10.00 -8.11 -5.55
C TRP A 29 9.17 -8.29 -4.28
N PHE A 30 7.88 -8.60 -4.42
CA PHE A 30 6.95 -8.57 -3.29
C PHE A 30 6.35 -9.94 -3.01
N HIS A 31 6.50 -10.37 -1.76
CA HIS A 31 5.84 -11.56 -1.23
C HIS A 31 4.38 -11.28 -0.82
N ILE A 32 4.06 -10.02 -0.55
CA ILE A 32 2.72 -9.53 -0.20
C ILE A 32 2.58 -8.04 -0.55
N VAL A 33 1.38 -7.63 -0.92
CA VAL A 33 1.04 -6.24 -1.27
C VAL A 33 -0.18 -5.81 -0.48
N PHE A 34 -0.08 -4.69 0.24
CA PHE A 34 -1.18 -4.11 1.00
C PHE A 34 -1.63 -2.78 0.39
N VAL A 35 -2.90 -2.71 0.00
CA VAL A 35 -3.53 -1.48 -0.49
C VAL A 35 -4.35 -0.88 0.64
N LEU A 36 -3.87 0.22 1.22
CA LEU A 36 -4.60 0.94 2.26
C LEU A 36 -5.82 1.65 1.66
N ARG A 37 -6.99 1.45 2.26
CA ARG A 37 -8.26 2.05 1.83
C ARG A 37 -8.77 2.98 2.92
N THR A 38 -9.22 4.16 2.52
CA THR A 38 -9.79 5.15 3.45
C THR A 38 -11.10 5.67 2.88
N ASP A 39 -12.12 5.78 3.73
CA ASP A 39 -13.39 6.38 3.41
C ASP A 39 -13.21 7.85 3.01
N ASN A 40 -13.96 8.29 2.00
CA ASN A 40 -13.77 9.60 1.37
C ASN A 40 -13.89 10.78 2.34
N SER A 41 -14.76 10.69 3.35
CA SER A 41 -14.90 11.74 4.38
C SER A 41 -13.62 11.88 5.19
N PHE A 42 -13.08 10.77 5.70
CA PHE A 42 -11.83 10.77 6.47
C PHE A 42 -10.64 11.19 5.61
N LEU A 43 -10.58 10.74 4.35
CA LEU A 43 -9.52 11.13 3.43
C LEU A 43 -9.57 12.62 3.11
N TYR A 44 -10.78 13.19 2.91
CA TYR A 44 -10.96 14.62 2.68
C TYR A 44 -10.39 15.44 3.85
N ASP A 45 -10.80 15.13 5.08
CA ASP A 45 -10.35 15.86 6.28
C ASP A 45 -8.83 15.76 6.47
N ARG A 46 -8.23 14.59 6.16
CA ARG A 46 -6.78 14.38 6.23
C ARG A 46 -6.02 15.18 5.16
N LEU A 47 -6.53 15.25 3.94
CA LEU A 47 -5.87 16.02 2.88
C LEU A 47 -6.03 17.53 3.11
N GLU A 48 -7.20 17.97 3.55
CA GLU A 48 -7.47 19.37 3.87
C GLU A 48 -6.60 19.85 5.04
N SER A 49 -6.46 19.05 6.11
CA SER A 49 -5.56 19.35 7.24
C SER A 49 -4.08 19.37 6.85
N ARG A 50 -3.68 18.61 5.81
CA ARG A 50 -2.35 18.71 5.18
C ARG A 50 -2.19 19.93 4.27
N GLY A 51 -3.20 20.79 4.16
CA GLY A 51 -3.17 22.01 3.36
C GLY A 51 -3.45 21.82 1.87
N TYR A 52 -3.95 20.64 1.46
CA TYR A 52 -4.33 20.40 0.07
C TYR A 52 -5.61 21.18 -0.22
N LYS A 53 -5.68 21.84 -1.38
CA LYS A 53 -6.81 22.68 -1.77
C LYS A 53 -7.12 22.55 -3.26
N GLY A 54 -8.35 22.91 -3.62
CA GLY A 54 -8.80 23.00 -5.00
C GLY A 54 -8.64 21.67 -5.75
N LYS A 55 -8.10 21.76 -6.96
CA LYS A 55 -7.98 20.61 -7.87
C LYS A 55 -7.19 19.44 -7.28
N LYS A 56 -6.07 19.70 -6.59
CA LYS A 56 -5.23 18.63 -6.04
C LYS A 56 -6.00 17.76 -5.04
N LEU A 57 -6.82 18.37 -4.19
CA LEU A 57 -7.65 17.64 -3.23
C LEU A 57 -8.70 16.81 -3.97
N GLN A 58 -9.40 17.41 -4.94
CA GLN A 58 -10.42 16.73 -5.74
C GLN A 58 -9.84 15.53 -6.51
N ASP A 59 -8.69 15.71 -7.16
CA ASP A 59 -8.02 14.65 -7.92
C ASP A 59 -7.66 13.45 -7.02
N ASN A 60 -7.17 13.69 -5.80
CA ASN A 60 -6.83 12.61 -4.85
C ASN A 60 -8.08 11.88 -4.33
N ILE A 61 -9.14 12.62 -4.01
CA ILE A 61 -10.41 12.02 -3.57
C ILE A 61 -11.03 11.20 -4.71
N GLN A 62 -10.99 11.70 -5.95
CA GLN A 62 -11.46 10.95 -7.11
C GLN A 62 -10.63 9.67 -7.32
N CYS A 63 -9.31 9.74 -7.18
CA CYS A 63 -8.44 8.56 -7.25
C CYS A 63 -8.86 7.45 -6.27
N GLU A 64 -9.16 7.81 -5.02
CA GLU A 64 -9.65 6.86 -4.01
C GLU A 64 -11.06 6.32 -4.34
N ILE A 65 -11.98 7.19 -4.80
CA ILE A 65 -13.34 6.79 -5.22
C ILE A 65 -13.29 5.76 -6.35
N PHE A 66 -12.43 5.99 -7.35
CA PHE A 66 -12.24 5.10 -8.48
C PHE A 66 -11.39 3.87 -8.15
N GLN A 67 -10.86 3.78 -6.92
CA GLN A 67 -10.03 2.67 -6.47
C GLN A 67 -8.82 2.43 -7.38
N THR A 68 -8.28 3.50 -7.99
CA THR A 68 -7.29 3.39 -9.07
C THR A 68 -6.07 2.59 -8.62
N LEU A 69 -5.56 2.82 -7.40
CA LEU A 69 -4.41 2.09 -6.87
C LEU A 69 -4.72 0.61 -6.57
N TYR A 70 -5.95 0.30 -6.18
CA TYR A 70 -6.35 -1.08 -5.96
C TYR A 70 -6.44 -1.84 -7.28
N GLU A 71 -7.06 -1.23 -8.29
CA GLU A 71 -7.12 -1.83 -9.64
C GLU A 71 -5.72 -2.02 -10.23
N GLU A 72 -4.84 -1.03 -10.05
CA GLU A 72 -3.44 -1.13 -10.48
C GLU A 72 -2.71 -2.30 -9.80
N ALA A 73 -2.79 -2.41 -8.48
CA ALA A 73 -2.18 -3.54 -7.76
C ALA A 73 -2.72 -4.90 -8.21
N MET A 74 -4.03 -4.98 -8.49
CA MET A 74 -4.67 -6.21 -8.97
C MET A 74 -4.29 -6.58 -10.41
N LEU A 75 -3.80 -5.63 -11.20
CA LEU A 75 -3.29 -5.85 -12.56
C LEU A 75 -1.80 -6.16 -12.57
N SER A 76 -1.04 -5.61 -11.63
CA SER A 76 0.41 -5.76 -11.54
C SER A 76 0.87 -6.97 -10.74
N TYR A 77 0.04 -7.49 -9.84
CA TYR A 77 0.38 -8.60 -8.95
C TYR A 77 -0.69 -9.68 -8.92
N SER A 78 -0.26 -10.87 -8.52
CA SER A 78 -1.15 -12.00 -8.28
C SER A 78 -2.18 -11.69 -7.19
N LYS A 79 -3.47 -11.91 -7.48
CA LYS A 79 -4.59 -11.55 -6.59
C LYS A 79 -4.53 -12.15 -5.19
N GLU A 80 -3.81 -13.26 -5.04
CA GLU A 80 -3.62 -13.97 -3.78
C GLU A 80 -2.68 -13.26 -2.80
N ILE A 81 -1.80 -12.39 -3.31
CA ILE A 81 -0.87 -11.60 -2.50
C ILE A 81 -1.32 -10.15 -2.30
N VAL A 82 -2.40 -9.72 -2.98
CA VAL A 82 -2.93 -8.35 -2.88
C VAL A 82 -4.07 -8.31 -1.87
N HIS A 83 -3.88 -7.53 -0.80
CA HIS A 83 -4.86 -7.38 0.27
C HIS A 83 -5.22 -5.92 0.50
N GLN A 84 -6.51 -5.66 0.75
CA GLN A 84 -6.98 -4.34 1.15
C GLN A 84 -7.02 -4.22 2.66
N LEU A 85 -6.52 -3.11 3.19
CA LEU A 85 -6.55 -2.82 4.63
C LEU A 85 -7.31 -1.51 4.89
N PRO A 86 -8.34 -1.50 5.75
CA PRO A 86 -8.99 -0.26 6.15
C PRO A 86 -8.02 0.61 6.94
N SER A 87 -8.05 1.92 6.75
CA SER A 87 -7.14 2.86 7.42
C SER A 87 -7.85 4.15 7.81
N ASN A 88 -9.04 4.05 8.43
CA ASN A 88 -9.88 5.20 8.76
C ASN A 88 -9.56 5.77 10.14
N THR A 89 -9.29 4.90 11.11
CA THR A 89 -9.09 5.29 12.50
C THR A 89 -7.76 4.78 13.07
N PRO A 90 -7.31 5.29 14.23
CA PRO A 90 -6.15 4.75 14.92
C PRO A 90 -6.29 3.25 15.27
N GLU A 91 -7.50 2.79 15.57
CA GLU A 91 -7.76 1.36 15.84
C GLU A 91 -7.55 0.49 14.60
N ASP A 92 -7.85 1.02 13.41
CA ASP A 92 -7.52 0.33 12.15
C ASP A 92 -6.00 0.21 11.97
N LEU A 93 -5.23 1.25 12.33
CA LEU A 93 -3.77 1.22 12.29
C LEU A 93 -3.21 0.12 13.21
N GLU A 94 -3.66 0.07 14.47
CA GLU A 94 -3.23 -0.97 15.42
C GLU A 94 -3.54 -2.38 14.89
N ARG A 95 -4.76 -2.58 14.38
CA ARG A 95 -5.17 -3.86 13.80
C ARG A 95 -4.37 -4.23 12.55
N ASN A 96 -4.02 -3.27 11.71
CA ASN A 96 -3.21 -3.50 10.52
C ASN A 96 -1.77 -3.89 10.90
N LEU A 97 -1.20 -3.22 11.90
CA LEU A 97 0.12 -3.58 12.43
C LEU A 97 0.13 -5.02 12.96
N ASP A 98 -0.86 -5.39 13.77
CA ASP A 98 -0.97 -6.75 14.31
C ASP A 98 -1.07 -7.81 13.20
N GLN A 99 -1.90 -7.55 12.18
CA GLN A 99 -2.06 -8.46 11.03
C GLN A 99 -0.76 -8.62 10.22
N ILE A 100 -0.09 -7.50 9.92
CA ILE A 100 1.16 -7.51 9.15
C ILE A 100 2.26 -8.21 9.94
N MET A 101 2.37 -7.96 11.24
CA MET A 101 3.33 -8.63 12.10
C MET A 101 3.10 -10.14 12.17
N GLN A 102 1.85 -10.57 12.35
CA GLN A 102 1.50 -12.00 12.35
C GLN A 102 1.82 -12.66 11.01
N TRP A 103 1.55 -11.97 9.89
CA TRP A 103 1.91 -12.47 8.57
C TRP A 103 3.42 -12.61 8.40
N ILE A 104 4.21 -11.61 8.80
CA ILE A 104 5.68 -11.66 8.74
C ILE A 104 6.21 -12.83 9.59
N GLU A 105 5.71 -13.00 10.82
CA GLU A 105 6.09 -14.11 11.69
C GLU A 105 5.79 -15.49 11.08
N GLN A 106 4.64 -15.64 10.42
CA GLN A 106 4.27 -16.87 9.76
C GLN A 106 5.14 -17.12 8.53
N TRP A 107 5.33 -16.10 7.69
CA TRP A 107 6.17 -16.18 6.49
C TRP A 107 7.61 -16.57 6.83
N MET A 108 8.18 -15.99 7.90
CA MET A 108 9.52 -16.35 8.38
C MET A 108 9.61 -17.79 8.86
N LYS A 109 8.55 -18.38 9.43
CA LYS A 109 8.54 -19.79 9.85
C LYS A 109 8.45 -20.74 8.67
N ASP A 110 7.70 -20.36 7.64
CA ASP A 110 7.48 -21.20 6.45
C ASP A 110 8.68 -21.17 5.48
N ASN A 111 9.54 -20.16 5.57
CA ASN A 111 10.69 -19.92 4.69
C ASN A 111 12.07 -19.95 5.39
N ASN A 112 12.13 -20.35 6.67
CA ASN A 112 13.38 -20.71 7.39
C ASN A 112 13.59 -22.23 7.39
#